data_AF-A0A2T6CZU3-F1
#
_entry.id   AF-A0A2T6CZU3-F1
#
_cell.length_a   1.000
_cell.length_b   1.000
_cell.length_c   1.000
_cell.angle_alpha   90.00
_cell.angle_beta   90.00
_cell.angle_gamma   90.00
#
_symmetry.space_group_name_H-M   'P 1'
#
loop_
_entity.id
_entity.type
_entity.pdbx_description
1 polymer ?
#
loop_
_entity_poly.entity_id
_entity_poly.type
_entity_poly.pdbx_seq_one_letter_code
_entity_poly.pdbx_strand_id
1 'polypeptide(L)'
;MGIMGQARPMAGGPFGTMQSMIRSTFPLRAVVAWSVLTAALGAATPAATESVGGPVRPLANPFVAVGESPDPATIPLYTPSLLRLPSGRLLAAYDRGGAAGRKGMANAVLLSSDDHGVTWTQRGAMAMTHGRLFQAGTNIYYLGQKGDLRVACSKDQGETWGEPVELTSGQQWHQSACNVWHTGGRVYLVMERRVSNTIRAWPVGELAPVLMRASEAADLTKRESWTFASELAFRDVVPGYEKNDMDLGWFGVPFFPMTYPAKSSVGGRRSMAPIGWLETNVVQVRDPDHVWYDPTGHTFHLFMRGHTGGTGYAAVAKVVENDDGTMTTQLEKMPSGKPVLFLPFPGGQMRFHICYDEKTRLYWLLSSQATDSMARPDRLPPERYDLPNNERHRLVLHFSRNLVDWCFAGVVAIGPSPKQSRHYASMDIDGDDLVILSRSGDSRAKSAHDGNLITFHRVRNFRDLVY
;
A
#
# COMPACT_ATOMS: atom_id res chain seq x y z
N MET A 1 30.14 -21.52 -47.65
CA MET A 1 29.82 -22.84 -48.25
C MET A 1 28.29 -22.95 -48.27
N GLY A 2 27.66 -22.89 -49.46
CA GLY A 2 26.22 -23.14 -49.79
C GLY A 2 25.17 -22.26 -49.09
N ILE A 3 24.52 -21.23 -49.67
CA ILE A 3 23.65 -21.09 -50.88
C ILE A 3 22.20 -21.60 -50.68
N MET A 4 21.25 -20.68 -50.95
CA MET A 4 19.83 -20.80 -51.37
C MET A 4 18.76 -21.15 -50.31
N GLY A 5 17.56 -20.54 -50.31
CA GLY A 5 16.95 -19.65 -51.31
C GLY A 5 15.66 -18.97 -50.81
N GLN A 6 15.32 -17.85 -51.48
CA GLN A 6 14.07 -17.11 -51.36
C GLN A 6 12.94 -17.78 -52.16
N ALA A 7 11.68 -17.58 -51.75
CA ALA A 7 10.56 -17.45 -52.67
C ALA A 7 9.38 -16.66 -52.04
N ARG A 8 8.96 -15.60 -52.75
CA ARG A 8 7.64 -14.93 -52.78
C ARG A 8 7.28 -14.80 -54.28
N PRO A 9 6.12 -14.26 -54.67
CA PRO A 9 4.71 -14.55 -54.38
C PRO A 9 3.98 -14.93 -55.70
N MET A 10 2.65 -15.07 -55.74
CA MET A 10 1.85 -14.86 -56.97
C MET A 10 0.36 -14.66 -56.64
N ALA A 11 -0.29 -13.78 -57.39
CA ALA A 11 -1.64 -13.25 -57.22
C ALA A 11 -2.62 -13.81 -58.27
N GLY A 12 -3.94 -13.64 -58.03
CA GLY A 12 -4.99 -13.76 -59.06
C GLY A 12 -6.41 -13.88 -58.49
N GLY A 13 -7.25 -12.83 -58.61
CA GLY A 13 -8.73 -12.90 -58.49
C GLY A 13 -9.38 -13.27 -59.84
N PRO A 14 -10.62 -12.85 -60.21
CA PRO A 14 -11.76 -12.26 -59.48
C PRO A 14 -13.15 -12.86 -59.91
N PHE A 15 -14.27 -12.13 -59.68
CA PHE A 15 -15.70 -12.33 -60.08
C PHE A 15 -16.60 -13.15 -59.12
N GLY A 16 -17.85 -12.79 -58.80
CA GLY A 16 -18.72 -11.74 -59.33
C GLY A 16 -20.03 -11.54 -58.52
N THR A 17 -20.72 -10.48 -58.92
CA THR A 17 -21.96 -9.80 -58.48
C THR A 17 -23.30 -10.51 -58.71
N MET A 18 -24.33 -10.17 -57.89
CA MET A 18 -25.75 -9.90 -58.27
C MET A 18 -26.53 -9.51 -56.98
N GLN A 19 -27.06 -8.31 -56.73
CA GLN A 19 -28.16 -7.50 -57.31
C GLN A 19 -29.56 -8.16 -57.37
N SER A 20 -30.50 -7.68 -56.52
CA SER A 20 -31.74 -6.92 -56.87
C SER A 20 -32.74 -7.02 -55.69
N MET A 21 -33.18 -5.92 -55.06
CA MET A 21 -34.26 -4.97 -55.43
C MET A 21 -35.65 -5.59 -55.55
N ILE A 22 -36.62 -5.12 -54.74
CA ILE A 22 -37.97 -4.68 -55.16
C ILE A 22 -38.57 -3.76 -54.07
N ARG A 23 -39.13 -2.65 -54.55
CA ARG A 23 -39.85 -1.58 -53.84
C ARG A 23 -41.34 -1.95 -53.71
N SER A 24 -42.04 -1.38 -52.73
CA SER A 24 -43.35 -0.75 -52.99
C SER A 24 -43.76 0.24 -51.88
N THR A 25 -44.34 1.35 -52.32
CA THR A 25 -44.96 2.46 -51.60
C THR A 25 -46.48 2.38 -51.86
N PHE A 26 -47.41 2.71 -50.95
CA PHE A 26 -48.13 4.00 -50.78
C PHE A 26 -49.50 3.77 -50.04
N PRO A 27 -50.32 4.79 -49.64
CA PRO A 27 -50.60 5.16 -48.25
C PRO A 27 -52.08 5.01 -47.81
N LEU A 28 -52.39 5.27 -46.53
CA LEU A 28 -53.71 5.79 -46.15
C LEU A 28 -53.67 6.64 -44.87
N ARG A 29 -54.31 7.81 -44.97
CA ARG A 29 -54.51 8.81 -43.91
C ARG A 29 -55.54 8.33 -42.90
N ALA A 30 -55.31 8.59 -41.61
CA ALA A 30 -56.38 8.80 -40.64
C ALA A 30 -55.92 9.84 -39.60
N VAL A 31 -56.67 10.94 -39.56
CA VAL A 31 -56.61 11.99 -38.55
C VAL A 31 -57.43 11.53 -37.35
N VAL A 32 -56.85 11.45 -36.15
CA VAL A 32 -57.60 11.56 -34.89
C VAL A 32 -56.78 12.32 -33.86
N ALA A 33 -57.50 13.19 -33.16
CA ALA A 33 -57.06 14.27 -32.30
C ALA A 33 -56.42 13.85 -30.97
N TRP A 34 -55.81 14.86 -30.35
CA TRP A 34 -55.08 14.90 -29.10
C TRP A 34 -55.80 14.31 -27.87
N SER A 35 -55.01 13.55 -27.09
CA SER A 35 -55.20 13.40 -25.64
C SER A 35 -53.83 13.52 -24.98
N VAL A 36 -53.61 14.61 -24.26
CA VAL A 36 -52.44 14.80 -23.39
C VAL A 36 -52.58 13.84 -22.21
N LEU A 37 -51.68 12.86 -22.10
CA LEU A 37 -51.47 12.11 -20.87
C LEU A 37 -50.01 12.27 -20.43
N THR A 38 -49.81 13.04 -19.38
CA THR A 38 -48.56 13.19 -18.65
C THR A 38 -48.22 11.86 -17.98
N ALA A 39 -47.34 11.07 -18.59
CA ALA A 39 -46.72 9.93 -17.94
C ALA A 39 -45.56 10.43 -17.07
N ALA A 40 -45.82 10.62 -15.78
CA ALA A 40 -44.78 10.75 -14.77
C ALA A 40 -44.05 9.40 -14.65
N LEU A 41 -42.98 9.22 -15.42
CA LEU A 41 -42.00 8.16 -15.19
C LEU A 41 -41.14 8.60 -14.00
N GLY A 42 -41.62 8.30 -12.80
CA GLY A 42 -40.76 8.17 -11.63
C GLY A 42 -39.77 7.05 -11.88
N ALA A 43 -38.54 7.40 -12.24
CA ALA A 43 -37.43 6.47 -12.25
C ALA A 43 -37.15 6.09 -10.79
N ALA A 44 -37.76 4.99 -10.36
CA ALA A 44 -37.38 4.31 -9.13
C ALA A 44 -35.92 3.86 -9.30
N THR A 45 -35.03 4.53 -8.60
CA THR A 45 -33.69 4.01 -8.30
C THR A 45 -33.86 2.61 -7.73
N PRO A 46 -33.10 1.61 -8.18
CA PRO A 46 -33.09 0.33 -7.47
C PRO A 46 -32.55 0.63 -6.09
N ALA A 47 -33.44 0.54 -5.09
CA ALA A 47 -33.06 0.57 -3.69
C ALA A 47 -31.93 -0.44 -3.52
N ALA A 48 -30.76 0.07 -3.11
CA ALA A 48 -29.69 -0.78 -2.65
C ALA A 48 -30.33 -1.74 -1.64
N THR A 49 -30.26 -3.04 -1.93
CA THR A 49 -30.58 -4.07 -0.94
C THR A 49 -29.67 -3.81 0.25
N GLU A 50 -30.20 -3.15 1.28
CA GLU A 50 -29.59 -3.11 2.59
C GLU A 50 -29.42 -4.58 2.99
N SER A 51 -28.19 -5.07 2.92
CA SER A 51 -27.85 -6.31 3.57
C SER A 51 -28.26 -6.16 5.03
N VAL A 52 -29.14 -7.03 5.51
CA VAL A 52 -29.53 -7.14 6.93
C VAL A 52 -28.24 -7.19 7.74
N GLY A 53 -27.85 -6.02 8.27
CA GLY A 53 -26.48 -5.79 8.71
C GLY A 53 -26.22 -6.59 9.96
N GLY A 54 -25.17 -7.41 9.94
CA GLY A 54 -24.61 -7.99 11.16
C GLY A 54 -24.28 -6.90 12.19
N PRO A 55 -23.95 -7.29 13.43
CA PRO A 55 -23.74 -6.33 14.53
C PRO A 55 -22.62 -5.31 14.25
N VAL A 56 -21.71 -5.60 13.30
CA VAL A 56 -20.62 -4.70 12.92
C VAL A 56 -20.92 -4.08 11.55
N ARG A 57 -21.15 -2.76 11.53
CA ARG A 57 -21.29 -1.96 10.31
C ARG A 57 -19.95 -1.32 9.96
N PRO A 58 -19.46 -1.42 8.72
CA PRO A 58 -18.21 -0.75 8.36
C PRO A 58 -18.39 0.77 8.34
N LEU A 59 -17.37 1.49 8.83
CA LEU A 59 -17.32 2.93 8.99
C LEU A 59 -17.32 3.69 7.65
N ALA A 60 -16.78 3.09 6.59
CA ALA A 60 -16.60 3.72 5.28
C ALA A 60 -16.61 2.69 4.14
N ASN A 61 -17.61 1.80 4.11
CA ASN A 61 -17.70 0.78 3.05
C ASN A 61 -17.91 1.36 1.63
N PRO A 62 -18.78 2.37 1.44
CA PRO A 62 -18.86 3.10 0.18
C PRO A 62 -17.52 3.75 -0.16
N PHE A 63 -17.19 3.80 -1.45
CA PHE A 63 -15.92 4.33 -1.90
C PHE A 63 -16.01 5.03 -3.25
N VAL A 64 -15.03 5.88 -3.53
CA VAL A 64 -14.75 6.41 -4.87
C VAL A 64 -13.61 5.61 -5.48
N ALA A 65 -13.76 5.14 -6.73
CA ALA A 65 -12.66 4.49 -7.45
C ALA A 65 -11.72 5.56 -8.01
N VAL A 66 -10.53 5.70 -7.41
CA VAL A 66 -9.49 6.65 -7.83
C VAL A 66 -8.66 6.06 -8.99
N GLY A 67 -8.47 4.76 -8.98
CA GLY A 67 -7.79 4.02 -10.04
C GLY A 67 -8.53 2.74 -10.35
N GLU A 68 -8.66 2.45 -11.65
CA GLU A 68 -9.16 1.18 -12.15
C GLU A 68 -8.17 0.61 -13.17
N SER A 69 -7.85 -0.66 -13.02
CA SER A 69 -6.95 -1.33 -13.95
C SER A 69 -7.62 -1.46 -15.33
N PRO A 70 -6.94 -1.06 -16.42
CA PRO A 70 -7.44 -1.30 -17.77
C PRO A 70 -7.38 -2.79 -18.17
N ASP A 71 -6.65 -3.62 -17.43
CA ASP A 71 -6.56 -5.07 -17.63
C ASP A 71 -6.33 -5.75 -16.27
N PRO A 72 -7.41 -6.05 -15.51
CA PRO A 72 -7.32 -6.63 -14.17
C PRO A 72 -6.51 -7.93 -14.08
N ALA A 73 -6.42 -8.69 -15.17
CA ALA A 73 -5.71 -9.98 -15.18
C ALA A 73 -4.19 -9.82 -15.30
N THR A 74 -3.71 -8.75 -15.93
CA THR A 74 -2.27 -8.59 -16.20
C THR A 74 -1.66 -7.30 -15.64
N ILE A 75 -2.47 -6.32 -15.24
CA ILE A 75 -2.03 -5.01 -14.73
C ILE A 75 -2.67 -4.75 -13.37
N PRO A 76 -2.18 -5.37 -12.29
CA PRO A 76 -2.63 -5.04 -10.95
C PRO A 76 -2.19 -3.62 -10.54
N LEU A 77 -2.94 -3.04 -9.60
CA LEU A 77 -2.62 -1.74 -8.99
C LEU A 77 -2.05 -1.92 -7.57
N TYR A 78 -1.02 -1.16 -7.24
CA TYR A 78 -0.25 -1.28 -6.01
C TYR A 78 0.03 0.07 -5.34
N THR A 79 0.59 0.02 -4.13
CA THR A 79 1.18 1.16 -3.39
C THR A 79 0.34 2.45 -3.38
N PRO A 80 -0.91 2.43 -2.88
CA PRO A 80 -1.66 3.66 -2.72
C PRO A 80 -0.96 4.58 -1.71
N SER A 81 -0.69 5.82 -2.12
CA SER A 81 -0.21 6.90 -1.27
C SER A 81 -1.22 8.04 -1.28
N LEU A 82 -1.45 8.66 -0.13
CA LEU A 82 -2.40 9.75 0.07
C LEU A 82 -1.72 10.83 0.92
N LEU A 83 -1.90 12.08 0.55
CA LEU A 83 -1.42 13.25 1.27
C LEU A 83 -2.50 14.33 1.24
N ARG A 84 -2.84 14.88 2.40
CA ARG A 84 -3.71 16.05 2.54
C ARG A 84 -2.84 17.30 2.73
N LEU A 85 -2.98 18.28 1.83
CA LEU A 85 -2.24 19.54 1.92
C LEU A 85 -2.94 20.53 2.88
N PRO A 86 -2.21 21.50 3.45
CA PRO A 86 -2.79 22.59 4.25
C PRO A 86 -3.97 23.30 3.58
N SER A 87 -3.93 23.44 2.26
CA SER A 87 -5.00 24.05 1.44
C SER A 87 -6.31 23.26 1.40
N GLY A 88 -6.33 22.01 1.90
CA GLY A 88 -7.47 21.10 1.81
C GLY A 88 -7.46 20.23 0.56
N ARG A 89 -6.59 20.52 -0.40
CA ARG A 89 -6.36 19.66 -1.57
C ARG A 89 -5.84 18.29 -1.12
N LEU A 90 -6.35 17.24 -1.76
CA LEU A 90 -5.86 15.88 -1.60
C LEU A 90 -4.97 15.50 -2.78
N LEU A 91 -3.86 14.84 -2.51
CA LEU A 91 -2.99 14.23 -3.51
C LEU A 91 -2.98 12.72 -3.32
N ALA A 92 -3.03 11.99 -4.43
CA ALA A 92 -2.97 10.53 -4.43
C ALA A 92 -1.90 10.05 -5.40
N ALA A 93 -1.30 8.90 -5.09
CA ALA A 93 -0.48 8.16 -6.04
C ALA A 93 -0.73 6.66 -5.92
N TYR A 94 -0.47 5.93 -7.01
CA TYR A 94 -0.45 4.47 -7.01
C TYR A 94 0.42 3.93 -8.13
N ASP A 95 0.82 2.67 -8.02
CA ASP A 95 1.64 1.96 -9.00
C ASP A 95 0.80 1.03 -9.88
N ARG A 96 1.20 0.88 -11.14
CA ARG A 96 0.76 -0.16 -12.08
C ARG A 96 1.86 -1.22 -12.17
N GLY A 97 1.47 -2.46 -11.91
CA GLY A 97 2.37 -3.61 -11.96
C GLY A 97 2.20 -4.52 -13.17
N GLY A 98 2.81 -5.70 -13.10
CA GLY A 98 2.66 -6.76 -14.09
C GLY A 98 3.07 -6.32 -15.50
N ALA A 99 2.14 -6.44 -16.45
CA ALA A 99 2.40 -6.14 -17.86
C ALA A 99 2.47 -4.64 -18.21
N ALA A 100 2.20 -3.73 -17.26
CA ALA A 100 2.16 -2.29 -17.50
C ALA A 100 3.40 -1.77 -18.25
N GLY A 101 4.60 -2.05 -17.72
CA GLY A 101 5.85 -1.58 -18.34
C GLY A 101 6.07 -2.15 -19.75
N ARG A 102 5.74 -3.42 -19.99
CA ARG A 102 5.82 -4.04 -21.34
C ARG A 102 4.84 -3.43 -22.33
N LYS A 103 3.74 -2.84 -21.84
CA LYS A 103 2.75 -2.11 -22.65
C LYS A 103 3.06 -0.60 -22.74
N GLY A 104 4.26 -0.17 -22.35
CA GLY A 104 4.69 1.24 -22.43
C GLY A 104 4.00 2.15 -21.42
N MET A 105 3.33 1.61 -20.40
CA MET A 105 2.68 2.41 -19.37
C MET A 105 3.69 2.80 -18.29
N ALA A 106 3.64 4.07 -17.87
CA ALA A 106 4.30 4.50 -16.65
C ALA A 106 3.78 3.69 -15.44
N ASN A 107 4.70 3.42 -14.51
CA ASN A 107 4.41 2.65 -13.31
C ASN A 107 3.60 3.48 -12.32
N ALA A 108 4.14 4.59 -11.85
CA ALA A 108 3.44 5.47 -10.92
C ALA A 108 2.45 6.39 -11.65
N VAL A 109 1.31 6.61 -11.04
CA VAL A 109 0.28 7.60 -11.42
C VAL A 109 0.09 8.55 -10.26
N LEU A 110 0.11 9.85 -10.52
CA LEU A 110 -0.09 10.91 -9.53
C LEU A 110 -1.36 11.69 -9.86
N LEU A 111 -2.19 11.96 -8.85
CA LEU A 111 -3.49 12.59 -8.99
C LEU A 111 -3.73 13.64 -7.91
N SER A 112 -4.63 14.58 -8.18
CA SER A 112 -5.14 15.54 -7.20
C SER A 112 -6.67 15.54 -7.16
N SER A 113 -7.22 15.95 -6.03
CA SER A 113 -8.65 16.23 -5.83
C SER A 113 -8.82 17.54 -5.06
N ASP A 114 -9.72 18.39 -5.57
CA ASP A 114 -10.07 19.71 -5.02
C ASP A 114 -11.50 19.75 -4.47
N ASP A 115 -12.20 18.62 -4.49
CA ASP A 115 -13.61 18.46 -4.09
C ASP A 115 -13.77 17.38 -3.01
N HIS A 116 -12.82 17.33 -2.08
CA HIS A 116 -12.83 16.42 -0.92
C HIS A 116 -12.77 14.91 -1.29
N GLY A 117 -12.20 14.58 -2.44
CA GLY A 117 -11.99 13.20 -2.90
C GLY A 117 -13.13 12.64 -3.75
N VAL A 118 -14.06 13.49 -4.22
CA VAL A 118 -15.18 13.08 -5.07
C VAL A 118 -14.72 12.84 -6.51
N THR A 119 -13.91 13.73 -7.07
CA THR A 119 -13.28 13.59 -8.38
C THR A 119 -11.77 13.71 -8.30
N TRP A 120 -11.07 13.04 -9.23
CA TRP A 120 -9.62 12.95 -9.25
C TRP A 120 -9.07 13.26 -10.64
N THR A 121 -8.10 14.17 -10.71
CA THR A 121 -7.43 14.55 -11.96
C THR A 121 -6.02 13.99 -11.96
N GLN A 122 -5.63 13.25 -13.01
CA GLN A 122 -4.25 12.77 -13.15
C GLN A 122 -3.33 13.96 -13.45
N ARG A 123 -2.28 14.14 -12.63
CA ARG A 123 -1.31 15.24 -12.70
C ARG A 123 0.08 14.82 -13.18
N GLY A 124 0.40 13.53 -13.07
CA GLY A 124 1.69 13.02 -13.49
C GLY A 124 1.71 11.51 -13.63
N ALA A 125 2.74 11.02 -14.31
CA ALA A 125 3.05 9.61 -14.38
C ALA A 125 4.56 9.41 -14.48
N MET A 126 5.12 8.41 -13.80
CA MET A 126 6.58 8.26 -13.66
C MET A 126 7.03 6.80 -13.76
N ALA A 127 8.25 6.58 -14.25
CA ALA A 127 8.87 5.26 -14.38
C ALA A 127 9.60 4.83 -13.10
N MET A 128 8.88 4.84 -11.98
CA MET A 128 9.34 4.40 -10.65
C MET A 128 8.18 3.75 -9.89
N THR A 129 8.48 2.99 -8.84
CA THR A 129 7.50 2.24 -8.04
C THR A 129 7.79 2.38 -6.54
N HIS A 130 6.93 1.82 -5.70
CA HIS A 130 7.08 1.80 -4.25
C HIS A 130 7.21 3.21 -3.66
N GLY A 131 6.50 4.16 -4.27
CA GLY A 131 6.63 5.57 -3.93
C GLY A 131 5.63 6.05 -2.89
N ARG A 132 5.94 7.17 -2.25
CA ARG A 132 5.04 7.88 -1.35
C ARG A 132 5.12 9.39 -1.55
N LEU A 133 3.98 10.04 -1.41
CA LEU A 133 3.80 11.47 -1.36
C LEU A 133 4.10 11.99 0.05
N PHE A 134 4.81 13.11 0.14
CA PHE A 134 4.96 13.87 1.38
C PHE A 134 5.29 15.33 1.08
N GLN A 135 4.99 16.22 2.01
CA GLN A 135 5.30 17.63 1.92
C GLN A 135 6.59 17.94 2.68
N ALA A 136 7.45 18.81 2.17
CA ALA A 136 8.55 19.38 2.95
C ALA A 136 8.65 20.88 2.63
N GLY A 137 8.40 21.71 3.64
CA GLY A 137 8.19 23.14 3.44
C GLY A 137 6.99 23.40 2.52
N THR A 138 7.18 24.19 1.47
CA THR A 138 6.15 24.48 0.46
C THR A 138 6.11 23.48 -0.71
N ASN A 139 7.10 22.60 -0.80
CA ASN A 139 7.23 21.64 -1.90
C ASN A 139 6.61 20.29 -1.54
N ILE A 140 6.16 19.58 -2.56
CA ILE A 140 5.66 18.21 -2.43
C ILE A 140 6.62 17.29 -3.16
N TYR A 141 6.92 16.16 -2.54
CA TYR A 141 7.83 15.17 -3.07
C TYR A 141 7.13 13.83 -3.26
N TYR A 142 7.55 13.11 -4.29
CA TYR A 142 7.21 11.71 -4.51
C TYR A 142 8.52 10.91 -4.52
N LEU A 143 8.78 10.17 -3.44
CA LEU A 143 10.00 9.39 -3.26
C LEU A 143 9.69 7.90 -3.35
N GLY A 144 10.43 7.17 -4.18
CA GLY A 144 10.28 5.75 -4.43
C GLY A 144 11.56 5.18 -5.04
N GLN A 145 11.45 4.15 -5.89
CA GLN A 145 12.62 3.47 -6.45
C GLN A 145 12.45 2.95 -7.88
N LYS A 146 13.59 2.79 -8.55
CA LYS A 146 13.77 2.02 -9.79
C LYS A 146 15.13 1.29 -9.73
N GLY A 147 15.23 0.32 -8.83
CA GLY A 147 16.50 -0.19 -8.30
C GLY A 147 17.02 0.79 -7.26
N ASP A 148 17.55 1.90 -7.73
CA ASP A 148 18.00 3.03 -6.90
C ASP A 148 16.85 3.92 -6.43
N LEU A 149 17.07 4.65 -5.34
CA LEU A 149 16.12 5.65 -4.84
C LEU A 149 15.98 6.79 -5.84
N ARG A 150 14.74 7.21 -6.04
CA ARG A 150 14.41 8.35 -6.89
C ARG A 150 13.38 9.24 -6.22
N VAL A 151 13.45 10.54 -6.51
CA VAL A 151 12.53 11.54 -6.00
C VAL A 151 12.13 12.50 -7.11
N ALA A 152 10.84 12.80 -7.19
CA ALA A 152 10.31 13.89 -8.00
C ALA A 152 9.73 14.98 -7.09
N CYS A 153 9.65 16.21 -7.58
CA CYS A 153 9.20 17.37 -6.83
C CYS A 153 8.12 18.12 -7.60
N SER A 154 7.11 18.60 -6.87
CA SER A 154 6.13 19.58 -7.31
C SER A 154 6.27 20.85 -6.45
N LYS A 155 6.25 22.00 -7.11
CA LYS A 155 6.38 23.33 -6.49
C LYS A 155 5.07 24.14 -6.54
N ASP A 156 4.00 23.52 -7.01
CA ASP A 156 2.73 24.14 -7.34
C ASP A 156 1.53 23.32 -6.83
N GLN A 157 1.66 22.83 -5.58
CA GLN A 157 0.61 22.04 -4.91
C GLN A 157 0.18 20.78 -5.67
N GLY A 158 1.12 20.12 -6.36
CA GLY A 158 0.88 18.86 -7.07
C GLY A 158 0.28 19.03 -8.47
N GLU A 159 0.16 20.26 -9.00
CA GLU A 159 -0.34 20.50 -10.36
C GLU A 159 0.61 19.96 -11.42
N THR A 160 1.92 20.26 -11.28
CA THR A 160 2.96 19.77 -12.18
C THR A 160 4.09 19.11 -11.39
N TRP A 161 4.82 18.22 -12.07
CA TRP A 161 5.87 17.41 -11.49
C TRP A 161 7.14 17.50 -12.33
N GLY A 162 8.27 17.73 -11.67
CA GLY A 162 9.59 17.61 -12.29
C GLY A 162 9.97 16.15 -12.58
N GLU A 163 10.99 15.98 -13.42
CA GLU A 163 11.56 14.66 -13.71
C GLU A 163 12.15 14.00 -12.45
N PRO A 164 12.00 12.67 -12.29
CA PRO A 164 12.60 11.96 -11.15
C PRO A 164 14.12 12.03 -11.15
N VAL A 165 14.69 12.49 -10.04
CA VAL A 165 16.13 12.57 -9.78
C VAL A 165 16.56 11.34 -8.97
N GLU A 166 17.73 10.80 -9.29
CA GLU A 166 18.32 9.66 -8.59
C GLU A 166 19.10 10.10 -7.34
N LEU A 167 18.88 9.41 -6.22
CA LEU A 167 19.52 9.69 -4.93
C LEU A 167 20.61 8.66 -4.58
N THR A 168 20.56 7.46 -5.15
CA THR A 168 21.54 6.40 -4.91
C THR A 168 22.02 5.81 -6.22
N SER A 169 23.17 5.13 -6.23
CA SER A 169 23.65 4.48 -7.45
C SER A 169 24.06 3.04 -7.17
N GLY A 170 23.61 2.11 -8.00
CA GLY A 170 23.96 0.70 -7.94
C GLY A 170 23.36 -0.06 -6.75
N GLN A 171 22.29 0.47 -6.15
CA GLN A 171 21.62 -0.13 -5.01
C GLN A 171 20.28 -0.76 -5.39
N GLN A 172 19.69 -1.49 -4.44
CA GLN A 172 18.36 -2.08 -4.59
C GLN A 172 17.51 -1.68 -3.39
N TRP A 173 16.38 -1.04 -3.67
CA TRP A 173 15.48 -0.51 -2.65
C TRP A 173 14.08 -1.10 -2.77
N HIS A 174 13.41 -1.18 -1.63
CA HIS A 174 12.05 -1.69 -1.46
C HIS A 174 11.27 -0.75 -0.53
N GLN A 175 9.96 -0.64 -0.77
CA GLN A 175 9.00 -0.09 0.19
C GLN A 175 7.56 -0.25 -0.33
N SER A 176 6.63 0.36 0.39
CA SER A 176 5.28 0.75 0.06
C SER A 176 5.07 2.21 0.52
N ALA A 177 3.85 2.73 0.51
CA ALA A 177 3.56 4.09 0.95
C ALA A 177 3.29 4.17 2.46
N CYS A 178 4.26 3.81 3.29
CA CYS A 178 4.16 3.96 4.75
C CYS A 178 4.25 5.44 5.17
N ASN A 179 4.11 5.73 6.46
CA ASN A 179 4.03 7.09 6.95
C ASN A 179 5.32 7.92 6.73
N VAL A 180 5.19 9.23 6.92
CA VAL A 180 6.30 10.19 7.01
C VAL A 180 6.13 10.94 8.32
N TRP A 181 7.24 11.13 9.03
CA TRP A 181 7.26 11.77 10.34
C TRP A 181 7.90 13.15 10.25
N HIS A 182 7.24 14.13 10.86
CA HIS A 182 7.66 15.52 10.88
C HIS A 182 7.99 15.94 12.30
N THR A 183 9.20 16.45 12.53
CA THR A 183 9.63 16.96 13.84
C THR A 183 10.85 17.85 13.67
N GLY A 184 10.96 18.91 14.47
CA GLY A 184 12.16 19.78 14.47
C GLY A 184 12.51 20.41 13.11
N GLY A 185 11.52 20.71 12.26
CA GLY A 185 11.75 21.27 10.92
C GLY A 185 12.41 20.29 9.94
N ARG A 186 12.23 19.00 10.16
CA ARG A 186 12.81 17.91 9.38
C ARG A 186 11.77 16.85 9.05
N VAL A 187 11.98 16.23 7.90
CA VAL A 187 11.24 15.05 7.45
C VAL A 187 12.03 13.80 7.78
N TYR A 188 11.31 12.78 8.22
CA TYR A 188 11.83 11.46 8.56
C TYR A 188 10.97 10.39 7.89
N LEU A 189 11.57 9.54 7.06
CA LEU A 189 10.89 8.42 6.40
C LEU A 189 11.82 7.24 6.24
N VAL A 190 11.27 6.04 6.04
CA VAL A 190 12.07 4.83 5.87
C VAL A 190 11.92 4.28 4.46
N MET A 191 13.06 3.96 3.85
CA MET A 191 13.17 3.08 2.68
C MET A 191 13.98 1.85 3.06
N GLU A 192 13.69 0.69 2.47
CA GLU A 192 14.40 -0.54 2.80
C GLU A 192 15.45 -0.87 1.75
N ARG A 193 16.72 -0.93 2.14
CA ARG A 193 17.78 -1.38 1.25
C ARG A 193 17.86 -2.89 1.29
N ARG A 194 17.88 -3.53 0.12
CA ARG A 194 18.23 -4.94 0.02
C ARG A 194 19.75 -5.07 0.05
N VAL A 195 20.30 -5.63 1.13
CA VAL A 195 21.75 -5.61 1.38
C VAL A 195 22.52 -6.74 0.68
N SER A 196 21.82 -7.77 0.19
CA SER A 196 22.40 -8.88 -0.58
C SER A 196 21.36 -9.57 -1.46
N ASN A 197 21.77 -10.51 -2.31
CA ASN A 197 20.90 -11.23 -3.26
C ASN A 197 20.92 -12.76 -3.05
N THR A 198 21.11 -13.22 -1.81
CA THR A 198 21.27 -14.63 -1.46
C THR A 198 19.92 -15.35 -1.36
N ILE A 199 18.88 -14.72 -0.80
CA ILE A 199 17.52 -15.28 -0.72
C ILE A 199 16.95 -15.42 -2.14
N ARG A 200 16.66 -16.68 -2.51
CA ARG A 200 16.07 -17.11 -3.79
C ARG A 200 14.55 -17.26 -3.71
N ALA A 201 13.93 -16.44 -2.88
CA ALA A 201 12.50 -16.35 -2.64
C ALA A 201 12.14 -14.88 -2.40
N TRP A 202 11.07 -14.61 -1.63
CA TRP A 202 10.77 -13.25 -1.21
C TRP A 202 11.84 -12.75 -0.21
N PRO A 203 12.61 -11.69 -0.51
CA PRO A 203 13.88 -11.42 0.17
C PRO A 203 13.74 -10.55 1.44
N VAL A 204 12.66 -10.73 2.21
CA VAL A 204 12.36 -9.90 3.39
C VAL A 204 13.36 -10.07 4.54
N GLY A 205 14.11 -11.17 4.55
CA GLY A 205 15.24 -11.36 5.46
C GLY A 205 16.46 -10.49 5.15
N GLU A 206 16.58 -9.97 3.93
CA GLU A 206 17.73 -9.18 3.44
C GLU A 206 17.45 -7.67 3.45
N LEU A 207 16.28 -7.25 3.90
CA LEU A 207 15.88 -5.84 3.91
C LEU A 207 16.41 -5.17 5.18
N ALA A 208 17.19 -4.11 5.01
CA ALA A 208 17.58 -3.20 6.07
C ALA A 208 16.68 -1.96 6.04
N PRO A 209 15.91 -1.66 7.11
CA PRO A 209 15.12 -0.44 7.18
C PRO A 209 16.05 0.74 7.44
N VAL A 210 16.17 1.65 6.47
CA VAL A 210 17.04 2.82 6.56
C VAL A 210 16.19 4.05 6.81
N LEU A 211 16.27 4.61 8.01
CA LEU A 211 15.69 5.92 8.32
C LEU A 211 16.45 6.99 7.56
N MET A 212 15.71 7.78 6.79
CA MET A 212 16.18 8.92 6.01
C MET A 212 15.69 10.20 6.68
N ARG A 213 16.60 11.15 6.90
CA ARG A 213 16.33 12.48 7.48
C ARG A 213 16.73 13.56 6.49
N ALA A 214 15.91 14.59 6.34
CA ALA A 214 16.30 15.82 5.65
C ALA A 214 15.62 17.05 6.25
N SER A 215 16.19 18.23 6.06
CA SER A 215 15.54 19.49 6.45
C SER A 215 14.34 19.78 5.55
N GLU A 216 13.23 20.23 6.14
CA GLU A 216 12.04 20.65 5.39
C GLU A 216 12.29 21.87 4.50
N ALA A 217 13.30 22.68 4.82
CA ALA A 217 13.69 23.86 4.05
C ALA A 217 14.66 23.54 2.91
N ALA A 218 15.17 22.31 2.83
CA ALA A 218 16.15 21.92 1.81
C ALA A 218 15.48 21.50 0.50
N ASP A 219 16.27 21.52 -0.57
CA ASP A 219 15.88 20.89 -1.83
C ASP A 219 16.13 19.39 -1.73
N LEU A 220 15.06 18.62 -1.55
CA LEU A 220 15.14 17.18 -1.34
C LEU A 220 15.39 16.39 -2.63
N THR A 221 15.49 17.06 -3.77
CA THR A 221 15.98 16.43 -5.01
C THR A 221 17.49 16.23 -5.02
N LYS A 222 18.20 16.83 -4.06
CA LYS A 222 19.65 16.72 -3.91
C LYS A 222 20.02 15.64 -2.89
N ARG A 223 20.95 14.76 -3.25
CA ARG A 223 21.38 13.66 -2.38
C ARG A 223 22.04 14.14 -1.09
N GLU A 224 22.81 15.22 -1.15
CA GLU A 224 23.48 15.83 0.00
C GLU A 224 22.52 16.41 1.05
N SER A 225 21.25 16.65 0.68
CA SER A 225 20.20 17.07 1.63
C SER A 225 19.77 15.95 2.57
N TRP A 226 20.13 14.69 2.28
CA TRP A 226 19.66 13.52 2.99
C TRP A 226 20.76 12.87 3.85
N THR A 227 20.42 12.58 5.10
CA THR A 227 21.18 11.70 5.99
C THR A 227 20.50 10.34 6.10
N PHE A 228 21.27 9.27 6.11
CA PHE A 228 20.80 7.89 6.13
C PHE A 228 21.29 7.21 7.41
N ALA A 229 20.41 6.45 8.07
CA ALA A 229 20.79 5.65 9.21
C ALA A 229 21.64 4.44 8.81
N SER A 230 22.35 3.88 9.80
CA SER A 230 23.04 2.61 9.62
C SER A 230 22.06 1.49 9.23
N GLU A 231 22.58 0.49 8.55
CA GLU A 231 21.79 -0.63 8.07
C GLU A 231 21.80 -1.77 9.09
N LEU A 232 20.64 -2.41 9.24
CA LEU A 232 20.48 -3.62 10.03
C LEU A 232 19.50 -4.50 9.28
N ALA A 233 19.95 -5.58 8.62
CA ALA A 233 19.03 -6.48 7.95
C ALA A 233 18.48 -7.53 8.93
N PHE A 234 17.26 -8.03 8.71
CA PHE A 234 16.63 -8.99 9.61
C PHE A 234 17.50 -10.22 9.87
N ARG A 235 18.11 -10.77 8.81
CA ARG A 235 18.96 -11.96 8.90
C ARG A 235 20.19 -11.77 9.80
N ASP A 236 20.63 -10.52 9.97
CA ASP A 236 21.81 -10.17 10.78
C ASP A 236 21.42 -10.00 12.26
N VAL A 237 20.12 -9.87 12.55
CA VAL A 237 19.59 -9.76 13.91
C VAL A 237 19.40 -11.12 14.58
N VAL A 238 18.99 -12.14 13.82
CA VAL A 238 18.62 -13.44 14.39
C VAL A 238 19.80 -14.42 14.28
N PRO A 239 20.41 -14.85 15.39
CA PRO A 239 21.47 -15.87 15.35
C PRO A 239 20.98 -17.16 14.68
N GLY A 240 21.85 -17.80 13.90
CA GLY A 240 21.52 -19.07 13.24
C GLY A 240 20.56 -18.97 12.04
N TYR A 241 20.17 -17.76 11.61
CA TYR A 241 19.26 -17.52 10.49
C TYR A 241 19.65 -18.28 9.22
N GLU A 242 20.89 -18.13 8.74
CA GLU A 242 21.36 -18.78 7.51
C GLU A 242 21.58 -20.29 7.67
N LYS A 243 21.70 -20.77 8.91
CA LYS A 243 21.88 -22.19 9.25
C LYS A 243 20.55 -22.93 9.43
N ASN A 244 19.41 -22.23 9.35
CA ASN A 244 18.08 -22.75 9.68
C ASN A 244 17.98 -23.25 11.14
N ASP A 245 18.73 -22.62 12.04
CA ASP A 245 18.82 -22.97 13.47
C ASP A 245 18.62 -21.71 14.32
N MET A 246 17.51 -21.00 14.06
CA MET A 246 17.19 -19.77 14.77
C MET A 246 16.65 -20.09 16.17
N ASP A 247 17.28 -19.54 17.21
CA ASP A 247 16.75 -19.57 18.56
C ASP A 247 15.92 -18.32 18.83
N LEU A 248 14.60 -18.45 18.65
CA LEU A 248 13.61 -17.46 19.06
C LEU A 248 12.83 -17.93 20.31
N GLY A 249 13.37 -18.91 21.03
CA GLY A 249 12.82 -19.50 22.25
C GLY A 249 11.34 -19.89 22.11
N TRP A 250 10.56 -19.52 23.13
CA TRP A 250 9.13 -19.86 23.24
C TRP A 250 8.20 -18.93 22.44
N PHE A 251 8.72 -18.13 21.51
CA PHE A 251 7.91 -17.15 20.77
C PHE A 251 7.04 -17.78 19.67
N GLY A 252 7.40 -18.98 19.18
CA GLY A 252 6.61 -19.67 18.14
C GLY A 252 6.77 -19.09 16.73
N VAL A 253 7.91 -18.47 16.44
CA VAL A 253 8.31 -18.00 15.11
C VAL A 253 9.62 -18.68 14.71
N PRO A 254 9.78 -19.13 13.45
CA PRO A 254 8.81 -19.08 12.35
C PRO A 254 7.59 -19.99 12.62
N PHE A 255 6.39 -19.51 12.23
CA PHE A 255 5.14 -20.23 12.51
C PHE A 255 5.01 -21.52 11.68
N PHE A 256 5.45 -21.49 10.41
CA PHE A 256 5.63 -22.70 9.60
C PHE A 256 7.11 -22.97 9.37
N PRO A 257 7.51 -24.22 9.11
CA PRO A 257 8.88 -24.54 8.72
C PRO A 257 9.33 -23.71 7.52
N MET A 258 10.58 -23.25 7.56
CA MET A 258 11.24 -22.51 6.49
C MET A 258 12.63 -23.09 6.19
N THR A 259 13.20 -22.75 5.04
CA THR A 259 14.52 -23.25 4.61
C THR A 259 15.26 -22.18 3.82
N TYR A 260 16.18 -21.47 4.46
CA TYR A 260 17.12 -20.58 3.80
C TYR A 260 18.01 -21.32 2.78
N PRO A 261 18.29 -20.73 1.60
CA PRO A 261 17.84 -19.42 1.11
C PRO A 261 16.57 -19.48 0.25
N ALA A 262 15.85 -20.61 0.23
CA ALA A 262 14.69 -20.84 -0.62
C ALA A 262 13.37 -20.72 0.16
N LYS A 263 12.24 -21.02 -0.50
CA LYS A 263 10.94 -21.15 0.17
C LYS A 263 10.67 -22.63 0.50
N SER A 264 9.92 -22.86 1.57
CA SER A 264 9.49 -24.21 2.00
C SER A 264 8.02 -24.43 1.69
N SER A 265 7.67 -25.66 1.30
CA SER A 265 6.25 -26.03 1.14
C SER A 265 5.58 -26.12 2.50
N VAL A 266 4.37 -25.56 2.63
CA VAL A 266 3.57 -25.63 3.85
C VAL A 266 2.27 -26.43 3.67
N GLY A 267 2.08 -27.03 2.49
CA GLY A 267 0.89 -27.83 2.15
C GLY A 267 0.13 -27.29 0.93
N GLY A 268 -0.36 -28.22 0.10
CA GLY A 268 -1.01 -27.88 -1.17
C GLY A 268 -0.10 -27.08 -2.10
N ARG A 269 -0.59 -25.95 -2.60
CA ARG A 269 0.15 -25.03 -3.50
C ARG A 269 0.90 -23.90 -2.78
N ARG A 270 0.97 -23.93 -1.45
CA ARG A 270 1.37 -22.79 -0.61
C ARG A 270 2.79 -22.96 -0.10
N SER A 271 3.48 -21.86 0.08
CA SER A 271 4.89 -21.88 0.47
C SER A 271 5.24 -20.72 1.39
N MET A 272 6.18 -20.94 2.29
CA MET A 272 6.72 -19.90 3.16
C MET A 272 8.13 -19.52 2.70
N ALA A 273 8.33 -18.25 2.36
CA ALA A 273 9.67 -17.67 2.21
C ALA A 273 10.35 -17.52 3.58
N PRO A 274 11.69 -17.41 3.66
CA PRO A 274 12.40 -17.15 4.90
C PRO A 274 11.83 -15.92 5.62
N ILE A 275 11.72 -15.97 6.95
CA ILE A 275 11.08 -14.91 7.75
C ILE A 275 11.83 -13.59 7.64
N GLY A 276 11.14 -12.49 7.88
CA GLY A 276 11.78 -11.19 7.88
C GLY A 276 10.83 -10.07 8.25
N TRP A 277 11.28 -8.85 7.96
CA TRP A 277 10.50 -7.63 8.13
C TRP A 277 10.48 -6.81 6.85
N LEU A 278 9.54 -5.88 6.74
CA LEU A 278 9.43 -4.91 5.64
C LEU A 278 8.34 -3.88 5.95
N GLU A 279 8.12 -2.96 5.01
CA GLU A 279 7.03 -1.99 5.02
C GLU A 279 7.02 -1.13 6.29
N THR A 280 8.20 -0.64 6.67
CA THR A 280 8.47 0.13 7.89
C THR A 280 7.70 1.45 7.95
N ASN A 281 7.07 1.70 9.10
CA ASN A 281 6.57 2.99 9.57
C ASN A 281 7.55 3.55 10.62
N VAL A 282 7.72 4.87 10.65
CA VAL A 282 8.56 5.57 11.63
C VAL A 282 7.71 6.46 12.54
N VAL A 283 7.94 6.38 13.85
CA VAL A 283 7.23 7.20 14.84
C VAL A 283 8.18 7.62 15.96
N GLN A 284 7.84 8.68 16.69
CA GLN A 284 8.43 8.95 18.00
C GLN A 284 7.40 8.72 19.08
N VAL A 285 7.85 8.22 20.23
CA VAL A 285 7.03 8.20 21.44
C VAL A 285 6.95 9.63 21.98
N ARG A 286 5.75 10.19 22.00
CA ARG A 286 5.48 11.59 22.42
C ARG A 286 5.08 11.74 23.88
N ASP A 287 4.66 10.67 24.55
CA ASP A 287 4.20 10.71 25.93
C ASP A 287 5.41 10.67 26.89
N PRO A 288 5.66 11.71 27.71
CA PRO A 288 6.79 11.75 28.63
C PRO A 288 6.75 10.68 29.72
N ASP A 289 5.57 10.11 29.99
CA ASP A 289 5.40 9.04 30.99
C ASP A 289 5.65 7.64 30.40
N HIS A 290 5.92 7.55 29.09
CA HIS A 290 6.21 6.29 28.43
C HIS A 290 7.67 5.86 28.65
N VAL A 291 7.90 4.56 28.92
CA VAL A 291 9.24 4.02 29.23
C VAL A 291 10.27 4.13 28.09
N TRP A 292 9.81 4.30 26.85
CA TRP A 292 10.65 4.55 25.67
C TRP A 292 10.66 6.02 25.23
N TYR A 293 10.13 6.92 26.05
CA TYR A 293 10.21 8.34 25.78
C TYR A 293 11.65 8.83 25.81
N ASP A 294 12.00 9.63 24.81
CA ASP A 294 13.28 10.30 24.71
C ASP A 294 13.06 11.81 24.77
N PRO A 295 13.44 12.49 25.87
CA PRO A 295 13.23 13.92 26.03
C PRO A 295 14.04 14.77 25.05
N THR A 296 15.09 14.21 24.44
CA THR A 296 15.88 14.92 23.42
C THR A 296 15.20 14.92 22.06
N GLY A 297 14.23 14.02 21.85
CA GLY A 297 13.57 13.85 20.56
C GLY A 297 14.47 13.26 19.47
N HIS A 298 15.55 12.56 19.84
CA HIS A 298 16.50 11.95 18.91
C HIS A 298 16.29 10.45 18.68
N THR A 299 15.33 9.84 19.38
CA THR A 299 14.96 8.44 19.22
C THR A 299 13.72 8.29 18.35
N PHE A 300 13.80 7.41 17.36
CA PHE A 300 12.73 7.05 16.44
C PHE A 300 12.50 5.54 16.50
N HIS A 301 11.24 5.13 16.54
CA HIS A 301 10.84 3.73 16.55
C HIS A 301 10.36 3.31 15.17
N LEU A 302 10.83 2.15 14.73
CA LEU A 302 10.52 1.55 13.44
C LEU A 302 9.57 0.39 13.65
N PHE A 303 8.31 0.55 13.26
CA PHE A 303 7.31 -0.53 13.28
C PHE A 303 7.17 -1.12 11.89
N MET A 304 7.36 -2.43 11.76
CA MET A 304 7.49 -3.11 10.48
C MET A 304 6.51 -4.27 10.37
N ARG A 305 6.04 -4.52 9.15
CA ARG A 305 5.32 -5.75 8.85
C ARG A 305 6.20 -6.95 9.21
N GLY A 306 5.68 -7.86 10.02
CA GLY A 306 6.33 -9.12 10.36
C GLY A 306 5.95 -10.24 9.39
N HIS A 307 6.88 -10.70 8.55
CA HIS A 307 6.70 -11.94 7.80
C HIS A 307 7.16 -13.12 8.66
N THR A 308 6.31 -13.55 9.59
CA THR A 308 6.60 -14.64 10.54
C THR A 308 5.87 -15.95 10.19
N GLY A 309 4.98 -15.92 9.20
CA GLY A 309 4.03 -16.99 8.87
C GLY A 309 2.74 -16.96 9.71
N GLY A 310 2.75 -16.25 10.86
CA GLY A 310 1.60 -16.06 11.73
C GLY A 310 0.93 -14.68 11.60
N THR A 311 0.05 -14.34 12.53
CA THR A 311 -0.69 -13.06 12.61
C THR A 311 -0.44 -12.35 13.94
N GLY A 312 -0.70 -11.04 13.99
CA GLY A 312 -0.82 -10.30 15.25
C GLY A 312 0.49 -9.75 15.82
N TYR A 313 1.58 -9.78 15.06
CA TYR A 313 2.87 -9.22 15.47
C TYR A 313 3.46 -8.31 14.39
N ALA A 314 4.01 -7.19 14.82
CA ALA A 314 4.90 -6.34 14.02
C ALA A 314 6.33 -6.50 14.53
N ALA A 315 7.31 -6.37 13.63
CA ALA A 315 8.70 -6.26 14.07
C ALA A 315 9.00 -4.82 14.51
N VAL A 316 9.89 -4.68 15.49
CA VAL A 316 10.29 -3.38 16.03
C VAL A 316 11.81 -3.22 16.06
N ALA A 317 12.27 -2.04 15.67
CA ALA A 317 13.63 -1.57 15.86
C ALA A 317 13.58 -0.09 16.26
N LYS A 318 14.73 0.49 16.58
CA LYS A 318 14.86 1.92 16.82
C LYS A 318 16.04 2.52 16.08
N VAL A 319 15.98 3.82 15.87
CA VAL A 319 17.07 4.63 15.35
C VAL A 319 17.35 5.75 16.35
N VAL A 320 18.61 5.94 16.69
CA VAL A 320 19.07 7.05 17.54
C VAL A 320 19.91 8.01 16.69
N GLU A 321 19.53 9.28 16.68
CA GLU A 321 20.32 10.39 16.14
C GLU A 321 21.41 10.76 17.16
N ASN A 322 22.67 10.62 16.76
CA ASN A 322 23.84 10.90 17.59
C ASN A 322 24.20 12.39 17.54
N ASP A 323 25.02 12.86 18.48
CA ASP A 323 25.45 14.26 18.57
C ASP A 323 26.21 14.76 17.32
N ASP A 324 26.87 13.87 16.59
CA ASP A 324 27.55 14.15 15.32
C ASP A 324 26.60 14.20 14.11
N GLY A 325 25.31 13.99 14.34
CA GLY A 325 24.26 13.98 13.33
C GLY A 325 24.15 12.67 12.54
N THR A 326 24.96 11.65 12.82
CA THR A 326 24.78 10.29 12.31
C THR A 326 23.56 9.62 12.96
N MET A 327 23.01 8.60 12.32
CA MET A 327 21.84 7.88 12.82
C MET A 327 22.14 6.38 12.90
N THR A 328 21.89 5.75 14.05
CA THR A 328 22.22 4.34 14.29
C THR A 328 20.96 3.50 14.50
N THR A 329 20.75 2.53 13.62
CA THR A 329 19.67 1.53 13.73
C THR A 329 20.09 0.39 14.65
N GLN A 330 19.22 0.02 15.60
CA GLN A 330 19.44 -1.04 16.58
C GLN A 330 18.11 -1.61 17.09
N LEU A 331 18.14 -2.74 17.83
CA LEU A 331 16.95 -3.23 18.51
C LEU A 331 16.60 -2.36 19.73
N GLU A 332 15.31 -2.24 20.01
CA GLU A 332 14.84 -1.68 21.27
C GLU A 332 14.95 -2.71 22.40
N LYS A 333 14.98 -2.23 23.65
CA LYS A 333 14.97 -3.04 24.86
C LYS A 333 13.67 -2.81 25.63
N MET A 334 13.16 -3.91 26.17
CA MET A 334 12.09 -3.87 27.17
C MET A 334 12.62 -3.31 28.50
N PRO A 335 11.74 -2.90 29.43
CA PRO A 335 12.14 -2.49 30.78
C PRO A 335 13.00 -3.52 31.54
N SER A 336 12.88 -4.80 31.19
CA SER A 336 13.73 -5.88 31.71
C SER A 336 15.18 -5.86 31.18
N GLY A 337 15.51 -4.95 30.27
CA GLY A 337 16.80 -4.86 29.58
C GLY A 337 16.97 -5.84 28.40
N LYS A 338 16.01 -6.76 28.19
CA LYS A 338 16.04 -7.71 27.07
C LYS A 338 15.71 -7.03 25.74
N PRO A 339 16.41 -7.36 24.64
CA PRO A 339 16.04 -6.86 23.33
C PRO A 339 14.66 -7.36 22.93
N VAL A 340 13.90 -6.54 22.21
CA VAL A 340 12.63 -6.90 21.59
C VAL A 340 12.78 -6.88 20.07
N LEU A 341 12.31 -7.95 19.43
CA LEU A 341 12.22 -8.04 17.98
C LEU A 341 10.78 -7.90 17.47
N PHE A 342 9.80 -8.41 18.23
CA PHE A 342 8.40 -8.40 17.86
C PHE A 342 7.51 -7.89 19.00
N LEU A 343 6.45 -7.16 18.65
CA LEU A 343 5.41 -6.71 19.56
C LEU A 343 4.04 -7.16 19.10
N PRO A 344 3.09 -7.45 20.01
CA PRO A 344 1.68 -7.58 19.66
C PRO A 344 1.23 -6.35 18.89
N PHE A 345 0.67 -6.57 17.70
CA PHE A 345 0.31 -5.49 16.80
C PHE A 345 -0.84 -5.94 15.88
N PRO A 346 -2.05 -5.40 16.01
CA PRO A 346 -3.20 -5.91 15.28
C PRO A 346 -3.02 -5.68 13.78
N GLY A 347 -2.94 -6.79 13.03
CA GLY A 347 -2.69 -6.79 11.59
C GLY A 347 -1.23 -6.61 11.17
N GLY A 348 -0.27 -6.67 12.12
CA GLY A 348 1.16 -6.49 11.88
C GLY A 348 1.80 -7.48 10.89
N GLN A 349 1.12 -8.58 10.55
CA GLN A 349 1.58 -9.50 9.52
C GLN A 349 1.38 -8.98 8.09
N MET A 350 0.51 -7.99 7.89
CA MET A 350 0.24 -7.32 6.62
C MET A 350 0.72 -5.87 6.67
N ARG A 351 0.78 -5.18 5.53
CA ARG A 351 1.14 -3.76 5.48
C ARG A 351 0.11 -2.93 6.26
N PHE A 352 0.59 -2.03 7.11
CA PHE A 352 -0.20 -1.11 7.92
C PHE A 352 0.29 0.34 7.78
N HIS A 353 -0.49 1.29 8.26
CA HIS A 353 -0.14 2.72 8.30
C HIS A 353 -0.40 3.29 9.70
N ILE A 354 0.53 4.10 10.20
CA ILE A 354 0.37 4.81 11.48
C ILE A 354 0.30 6.32 11.23
N CYS A 355 -0.70 6.99 11.80
CA CYS A 355 -0.76 8.46 11.86
C CYS A 355 -0.82 8.89 13.32
N TYR A 356 -0.21 10.04 13.64
CA TYR A 356 -0.35 10.67 14.93
C TYR A 356 -1.36 11.82 14.83
N ASP A 357 -2.32 11.85 15.74
CA ASP A 357 -3.29 12.93 15.83
C ASP A 357 -2.90 13.91 16.93
N GLU A 358 -2.37 15.07 16.55
CA GLU A 358 -1.94 16.13 17.47
C GLU A 358 -3.09 16.63 18.39
N LYS A 359 -4.35 16.56 17.95
CA LYS A 359 -5.49 17.03 18.76
C LYS A 359 -5.75 16.10 19.96
N THR A 360 -5.77 14.79 19.74
CA THR A 360 -6.07 13.80 20.78
C THR A 360 -4.82 13.21 21.42
N ARG A 361 -3.65 13.46 20.83
CA ARG A 361 -2.36 12.85 21.19
C ARG A 361 -2.37 11.33 21.08
N LEU A 362 -3.18 10.78 20.17
CA LEU A 362 -3.29 9.36 19.91
C LEU A 362 -2.60 8.97 18.60
N TYR A 363 -2.09 7.74 18.59
CA TYR A 363 -1.68 7.07 17.35
C TYR A 363 -2.86 6.31 16.79
N TRP A 364 -3.11 6.47 15.50
CA TRP A 364 -4.10 5.74 14.75
C TRP A 364 -3.40 4.70 13.88
N LEU A 365 -3.96 3.50 13.84
CA LEU A 365 -3.43 2.36 13.09
C LEU A 365 -4.49 1.83 12.13
N LEU A 366 -4.14 1.84 10.85
CA LEU A 366 -4.92 1.23 9.78
C LEU A 366 -4.25 -0.06 9.32
N SER A 367 -4.94 -1.20 9.50
CA SER A 367 -4.35 -2.52 9.25
C SER A 367 -5.37 -3.53 8.71
N SER A 368 -4.89 -4.72 8.32
CA SER A 368 -5.75 -5.81 7.87
C SER A 368 -6.09 -6.75 9.02
N GLN A 369 -7.38 -7.07 9.17
CA GLN A 369 -7.84 -8.07 10.14
C GLN A 369 -7.79 -9.46 9.51
N ALA A 370 -7.11 -10.39 10.17
CA ALA A 370 -7.23 -11.81 9.90
C ALA A 370 -8.36 -12.41 10.76
N THR A 371 -9.10 -13.37 10.19
CA THR A 371 -10.23 -14.02 10.87
C THR A 371 -10.06 -15.53 11.02
N ASP A 372 -9.20 -16.13 10.21
CA ASP A 372 -9.00 -17.58 10.14
C ASP A 372 -7.55 -17.91 9.72
N SER A 373 -6.59 -17.51 10.55
CA SER A 373 -5.14 -17.71 10.30
C SER A 373 -4.60 -19.07 10.79
N MET A 374 -5.38 -19.82 11.56
CA MET A 374 -5.03 -21.18 12.01
C MET A 374 -5.57 -22.26 11.06
N ALA A 375 -6.24 -21.87 9.96
CA ALA A 375 -6.67 -22.81 8.95
C ALA A 375 -5.49 -23.60 8.37
N ARG A 376 -5.72 -24.89 8.16
CA ARG A 376 -4.77 -25.76 7.47
C ARG A 376 -4.46 -25.22 6.07
N PRO A 377 -3.18 -25.00 5.71
CA PRO A 377 -2.81 -24.48 4.40
C PRO A 377 -3.38 -25.29 3.25
N ASP A 378 -3.44 -26.61 3.32
CA ASP A 378 -3.97 -27.48 2.25
C ASP A 378 -5.51 -27.38 2.08
N ARG A 379 -6.22 -26.80 3.05
CA ARG A 379 -7.70 -26.69 3.05
C ARG A 379 -8.23 -25.29 2.75
N LEU A 380 -7.34 -24.30 2.67
CA LEU A 380 -7.73 -22.94 2.37
C LEU A 380 -8.37 -22.84 0.96
N PRO A 381 -9.52 -22.13 0.83
CA PRO A 381 -10.19 -21.92 -0.45
C PRO A 381 -9.30 -21.37 -1.56
N PRO A 382 -9.64 -21.58 -2.86
CA PRO A 382 -8.85 -21.08 -3.98
C PRO A 382 -8.67 -19.55 -4.03
N GLU A 383 -9.60 -18.79 -3.45
CA GLU A 383 -9.51 -17.32 -3.39
C GLU A 383 -8.56 -16.80 -2.31
N ARG A 384 -8.22 -17.61 -1.29
CA ARG A 384 -7.25 -17.24 -0.27
C ARG A 384 -5.85 -17.26 -0.88
N TYR A 385 -5.12 -16.16 -0.69
CA TYR A 385 -3.78 -15.98 -1.24
C TYR A 385 -2.73 -16.59 -0.33
N ASP A 386 -1.93 -17.50 -0.88
CA ASP A 386 -0.77 -18.12 -0.22
C ASP A 386 -1.07 -18.61 1.21
N LEU A 387 -0.33 -18.15 2.24
CA LEU A 387 -0.45 -18.60 3.63
C LEU A 387 -1.74 -18.11 4.32
N PRO A 388 -2.28 -18.84 5.33
CA PRO A 388 -3.51 -18.45 6.05
C PRO A 388 -3.51 -17.03 6.62
N ASN A 389 -2.37 -16.54 7.07
CA ASN A 389 -2.22 -15.20 7.64
C ASN A 389 -2.39 -14.04 6.62
N ASN A 390 -2.49 -14.32 5.32
CA ASN A 390 -2.63 -13.34 4.24
C ASN A 390 -4.10 -12.96 3.93
N GLU A 391 -4.94 -12.80 4.95
CA GLU A 391 -6.28 -12.22 4.76
C GLU A 391 -6.19 -10.72 4.52
N ARG A 392 -6.90 -10.25 3.49
CA ARG A 392 -6.75 -8.89 2.95
C ARG A 392 -8.07 -8.19 2.67
N HIS A 393 -9.21 -8.80 3.02
CA HIS A 393 -10.54 -8.32 2.64
C HIS A 393 -11.23 -7.50 3.74
N ARG A 394 -10.56 -7.26 4.87
CA ARG A 394 -11.09 -6.53 6.02
C ARG A 394 -10.08 -5.49 6.47
N LEU A 395 -10.40 -4.22 6.22
CA LEU A 395 -9.61 -3.08 6.65
C LEU A 395 -10.17 -2.56 7.97
N VAL A 396 -9.32 -2.42 8.99
CA VAL A 396 -9.74 -2.05 10.35
C VAL A 396 -8.91 -0.90 10.90
N LEU A 397 -9.53 -0.13 11.79
CA LEU A 397 -8.94 1.02 12.45
C LEU A 397 -8.78 0.73 13.95
N HIS A 398 -7.64 1.13 14.50
CA HIS A 398 -7.33 1.10 15.93
C HIS A 398 -6.77 2.44 16.37
N PHE A 399 -6.82 2.72 17.67
CA PHE A 399 -6.11 3.83 18.29
C PHE A 399 -5.24 3.33 19.45
N SER A 400 -4.19 4.08 19.79
CA SER A 400 -3.30 3.78 20.91
C SER A 400 -2.76 5.06 21.53
N ARG A 401 -2.51 5.03 22.84
CA ARG A 401 -1.76 6.09 23.55
C ARG A 401 -0.26 5.88 23.52
N ASN A 402 0.19 4.63 23.35
CA ASN A 402 1.57 4.22 23.64
C ASN A 402 2.23 3.35 22.56
N LEU A 403 1.58 3.15 21.40
CA LEU A 403 2.06 2.32 20.28
C LEU A 403 2.15 0.80 20.56
N VAL A 404 1.83 0.36 21.77
CA VAL A 404 1.89 -1.05 22.20
C VAL A 404 0.49 -1.59 22.43
N ASP A 405 -0.33 -0.87 23.18
CA ASP A 405 -1.71 -1.22 23.50
C ASP A 405 -2.65 -0.58 22.50
N TRP A 406 -3.28 -1.40 21.66
CA TRP A 406 -4.15 -0.97 20.57
C TRP A 406 -5.61 -1.27 20.88
N CYS A 407 -6.44 -0.22 20.92
CA CYS A 407 -7.88 -0.29 21.07
C CYS A 407 -8.56 -0.35 19.70
N PHE A 408 -9.52 -1.26 19.53
CA PHE A 408 -10.25 -1.40 18.27
C PHE A 408 -11.27 -0.26 18.11
N ALA A 409 -11.16 0.52 17.03
CA ALA A 409 -12.07 1.63 16.73
C ALA A 409 -13.22 1.21 15.82
N GLY A 410 -12.98 0.30 14.87
CA GLY A 410 -14.01 -0.18 13.97
C GLY A 410 -13.48 -0.80 12.68
N VAL A 411 -14.37 -1.41 11.91
CA VAL A 411 -14.05 -1.90 10.56
C VAL A 411 -14.24 -0.76 9.57
N VAL A 412 -13.21 -0.39 8.82
CA VAL A 412 -13.31 0.67 7.80
C VAL A 412 -14.11 0.18 6.60
N ALA A 413 -13.68 -0.94 6.00
CA ALA A 413 -14.29 -1.50 4.79
C ALA A 413 -14.12 -3.02 4.75
N ILE A 414 -15.11 -3.70 4.15
CA ILE A 414 -15.12 -5.16 3.98
C ILE A 414 -15.41 -5.49 2.52
N GLY A 415 -14.54 -6.32 1.94
CA GLY A 415 -14.75 -6.96 0.65
C GLY A 415 -15.74 -8.13 0.73
N PRO A 416 -16.60 -8.34 -0.29
CA PRO A 416 -17.57 -9.44 -0.30
C PRO A 416 -16.94 -10.85 -0.28
N SER A 417 -15.67 -10.98 -0.69
CA SER A 417 -14.94 -12.24 -0.69
C SER A 417 -13.45 -12.02 -0.39
N PRO A 418 -12.68 -13.06 -0.05
CA PRO A 418 -11.24 -12.95 0.14
C PRO A 418 -10.51 -12.32 -1.04
N LYS A 419 -10.97 -12.59 -2.27
CA LYS A 419 -10.42 -12.06 -3.52
C LYS A 419 -10.62 -10.54 -3.66
N GLN A 420 -11.72 -10.02 -3.11
CA GLN A 420 -12.09 -8.61 -3.18
C GLN A 420 -11.44 -7.81 -2.06
N SER A 421 -10.11 -7.71 -2.06
CA SER A 421 -9.33 -7.12 -0.98
C SER A 421 -9.67 -5.64 -0.69
N ARG A 422 -9.36 -5.21 0.53
CA ARG A 422 -9.35 -3.83 1.07
C ARG A 422 -8.12 -3.73 1.97
N HIS A 423 -6.94 -3.43 1.43
CA HIS A 423 -5.70 -3.45 2.22
C HIS A 423 -4.65 -2.44 1.76
N TYR A 424 -3.42 -2.56 2.28
CA TYR A 424 -2.23 -1.76 1.91
C TYR A 424 -2.49 -0.25 1.95
N ALA A 425 -3.42 0.19 2.79
CA ALA A 425 -4.05 1.48 2.62
C ALA A 425 -3.26 2.60 3.30
N SER A 426 -2.95 3.69 2.61
CA SER A 426 -2.46 4.93 3.27
C SER A 426 -3.63 5.72 3.84
N MET A 427 -3.37 6.52 4.87
CA MET A 427 -4.36 7.43 5.44
C MET A 427 -3.74 8.77 5.80
N ASP A 428 -4.60 9.78 5.91
CA ASP A 428 -4.24 11.10 6.41
C ASP A 428 -5.45 11.74 7.11
N ILE A 429 -5.22 12.77 7.92
CA ILE A 429 -6.25 13.51 8.66
C ILE A 429 -6.71 14.70 7.82
N ASP A 430 -8.01 14.73 7.49
CA ASP A 430 -8.67 15.84 6.78
C ASP A 430 -9.66 16.52 7.72
N GLY A 431 -9.16 17.47 8.53
CA GLY A 431 -9.97 18.17 9.53
C GLY A 431 -10.43 17.22 10.65
N ASP A 432 -11.73 16.93 10.66
CA ASP A 432 -12.36 16.02 11.63
C ASP A 432 -12.56 14.60 11.09
N ASP A 433 -12.25 14.39 9.81
CA ASP A 433 -12.33 13.10 9.13
C ASP A 433 -10.96 12.45 8.97
N LEU A 434 -10.97 11.13 8.79
CA LEU A 434 -9.83 10.37 8.31
C LEU A 434 -10.08 9.97 6.85
N VAL A 435 -9.16 10.33 5.96
CA VAL A 435 -9.21 9.97 4.55
C VAL A 435 -8.25 8.81 4.28
N ILE A 436 -8.68 7.86 3.46
CA ILE A 436 -7.99 6.57 3.28
C ILE A 436 -7.96 6.23 1.80
N LEU A 437 -6.81 5.79 1.31
CA LEU A 437 -6.64 5.25 -0.04
C LEU A 437 -6.18 3.80 0.05
N SER A 438 -6.95 2.86 -0.48
CA SER A 438 -6.73 1.42 -0.34
C SER A 438 -6.48 0.72 -1.68
N ARG A 439 -5.54 -0.24 -1.67
CA ARG A 439 -5.43 -1.22 -2.75
C ARG A 439 -6.54 -2.24 -2.56
N SER A 440 -7.37 -2.33 -3.59
CA SER A 440 -8.63 -3.02 -3.53
C SER A 440 -8.86 -3.90 -4.74
N GLY A 441 -9.81 -4.84 -4.59
CA GLY A 441 -10.26 -5.70 -5.67
C GLY A 441 -11.78 -5.76 -5.77
N ASP A 442 -12.27 -5.95 -7.00
CA ASP A 442 -13.61 -6.45 -7.26
C ASP A 442 -13.56 -7.91 -7.77
N SER A 443 -14.67 -8.44 -8.27
CA SER A 443 -14.75 -9.80 -8.79
C SER A 443 -13.78 -10.08 -9.95
N ARG A 444 -13.35 -9.04 -10.68
CA ARG A 444 -12.41 -9.11 -11.81
C ARG A 444 -10.96 -9.09 -11.38
N ALA A 445 -10.66 -8.82 -10.11
CA ALA A 445 -9.28 -8.83 -9.59
C ALA A 445 -8.56 -10.13 -9.97
N LYS A 446 -7.24 -10.10 -10.13
CA LYS A 446 -6.47 -11.31 -10.43
C LYS A 446 -6.41 -12.24 -9.22
N SER A 447 -6.24 -11.69 -8.01
CA SER A 447 -6.26 -12.43 -6.75
C SER A 447 -6.51 -11.51 -5.55
N ALA A 448 -6.63 -12.07 -4.34
CA ALA A 448 -6.69 -11.29 -3.10
C ALA A 448 -5.44 -10.39 -2.87
N HIS A 449 -4.31 -10.77 -3.48
CA HIS A 449 -3.13 -9.93 -3.51
C HIS A 449 -3.25 -8.93 -4.68
N ASP A 450 -3.26 -9.42 -5.90
CA ASP A 450 -3.23 -8.60 -7.11
C ASP A 450 -4.60 -7.97 -7.40
N GLY A 451 -4.86 -6.83 -6.76
CA GLY A 451 -6.07 -6.04 -6.89
C GLY A 451 -6.09 -5.18 -8.17
N ASN A 452 -7.28 -4.80 -8.61
CA ASN A 452 -7.53 -4.03 -9.83
C ASN A 452 -8.11 -2.63 -9.57
N LEU A 453 -8.30 -2.25 -8.31
CA LEU A 453 -8.86 -0.96 -7.91
C LEU A 453 -7.95 -0.25 -6.90
N ILE A 454 -7.96 1.08 -6.96
CA ILE A 454 -7.52 1.96 -5.89
C ILE A 454 -8.76 2.72 -5.41
N THR A 455 -9.14 2.53 -4.15
CA THR A 455 -10.41 3.03 -3.61
C THR A 455 -10.17 4.07 -2.51
N PHE A 456 -10.90 5.18 -2.60
CA PHE A 456 -10.90 6.25 -1.61
C PHE A 456 -12.08 6.09 -0.65
N HIS A 457 -11.78 6.20 0.64
CA HIS A 457 -12.73 6.07 1.74
C HIS A 457 -12.58 7.25 2.69
N ARG A 458 -13.67 7.61 3.38
CA ARG A 458 -13.69 8.69 4.38
C ARG A 458 -14.41 8.20 5.64
N VAL A 459 -13.69 8.10 6.74
CA VAL A 459 -14.25 7.82 8.07
C VAL A 459 -14.54 9.17 8.71
N ARG A 460 -15.82 9.48 8.88
CA ARG A 460 -16.24 10.78 9.43
C ARG A 460 -16.09 10.84 10.94
N ASN A 461 -15.71 12.01 11.45
CA ASN A 461 -15.57 12.27 12.89
C ASN A 461 -14.82 11.14 13.63
N PHE A 462 -13.69 10.69 13.08
CA PHE A 462 -13.04 9.46 13.54
C PHE A 462 -12.63 9.50 15.03
N ARG A 463 -12.48 10.71 15.60
CA ARG A 463 -12.16 10.91 17.02
C ARG A 463 -13.32 10.53 17.95
N ASP A 464 -14.55 10.49 17.48
CA ASP A 464 -15.72 10.04 18.24
C ASP A 464 -15.70 8.52 18.49
N LEU A 465 -14.77 7.79 17.84
CA LEU A 465 -14.56 6.36 18.04
C LEU A 465 -13.69 6.03 19.27
N VAL A 466 -13.12 7.04 19.92
CA VAL A 466 -12.28 6.88 21.12
C VAL A 466 -13.16 6.70 22.35
N TYR A 467 -12.81 5.75 23.21
CA TYR A 467 -13.54 5.41 24.43
C TYR A 467 -12.64 5.25 25.66
#